data_AF-A0AAW0Q911-F1
#
_entry.id   AF-A0AAW0Q911-F1
#
_cell.length_a   1.000
_cell.length_b   1.000
_cell.length_c   1.000
_cell.angle_alpha   90.00
_cell.angle_beta   90.00
_cell.angle_gamma   90.00
#
_symmetry.space_group_name_H-M   'P 1'
#
loop_
_entity.id
_entity.type
_entity.pdbx_description
1 polymer ?
#
loop_
_entity_poly.entity_id
_entity_poly.type
_entity_poly.pdbx_seq_one_letter_code
_entity_poly.pdbx_strand_id
1 'polypeptide(L)'
;MPSFKIQSAVGLLASFLVAEAAAGLCAKADTVERDVVVIGGGAAGAHAAVWLRDHGKTVALVEKKDTLGGHTAVYHDPATGTPINVGVQAWMEYKDTFDFVTRMGVSTNGSMHFAALTSQYVDFQTGRPVDGYVAPADAAKFAALQVYLDACEKYEDMLLPGFFKFPPPGQIPEDLLMPFGDFVAKHNISAAVPQLWQSTVQGVGDFMHVPTMYIMQASPAPMVRALLGKGAAAVPPSGSLHELYERVADFLGDDVQYSSQAVASTRTEADGVSVVVQSSVDDGKNCTIHAKRLLIAIEPTAANMAPFDLEPAESDVLNRLGYTTVYAGIVRHPALKVGTSYGNTLPGAAPADYTVYPLPAQVGRFDYLDMTSDMFSFTATIEDMVATGVANGSAQAPVEFPVFADHGMMHSRVSAEELRAGFIQRQLSLQGRRSTWYTGAAFTSAFSTVLWEYNNVLLPDVIKGI
;
A
#
# COMPACT_ATOMS: atom_id res chain seq x y z
N MET A 1 -54.90 45.93 17.44
CA MET A 1 -53.72 45.16 17.91
C MET A 1 -53.81 43.76 17.30
N PRO A 2 -52.71 43.22 16.76
CA PRO A 2 -52.72 42.44 15.52
C PRO A 2 -53.02 40.95 15.70
N SER A 3 -53.58 40.36 14.65
CA SER A 3 -53.87 38.94 14.46
C SER A 3 -52.58 38.14 14.23
N PHE A 4 -52.37 37.08 15.03
CA PHE A 4 -51.33 36.07 14.78
C PHE A 4 -51.72 35.20 13.58
N LYS A 5 -50.93 35.25 12.51
CA LYS A 5 -50.96 34.26 11.42
C LYS A 5 -49.96 33.14 11.77
N ILE A 6 -50.47 31.92 11.91
CA ILE A 6 -49.67 30.69 11.97
C ILE A 6 -49.21 30.40 10.53
N GLN A 7 -47.92 30.51 10.26
CA GLN A 7 -47.31 29.95 9.04
C GLN A 7 -46.83 28.55 9.37
N SER A 8 -47.50 27.54 8.80
CA SER A 8 -47.03 26.17 8.76
C SER A 8 -45.78 26.08 7.88
N ALA A 9 -44.62 25.80 8.48
CA ALA A 9 -43.42 25.43 7.75
C ALA A 9 -43.60 24.00 7.22
N VAL A 10 -43.75 23.87 5.92
CA VAL A 10 -43.66 22.59 5.22
C VAL A 10 -42.17 22.21 5.21
N GLY A 11 -41.81 21.21 6.01
CA GLY A 11 -40.48 20.61 5.98
C GLY A 11 -40.27 19.90 4.65
N LEU A 12 -39.30 20.35 3.86
CA LEU A 12 -38.79 19.62 2.72
C LEU A 12 -38.07 18.38 3.27
N LEU A 13 -38.68 17.20 3.15
CA LEU A 13 -37.99 15.93 3.30
C LEU A 13 -36.96 15.83 2.18
N ALA A 14 -35.68 16.00 2.52
CA ALA A 14 -34.58 15.63 1.65
C ALA A 14 -34.61 14.10 1.51
N SER A 15 -35.17 13.62 0.42
CA SER A 15 -35.07 12.23 0.00
C SER A 15 -33.61 11.94 -0.34
N PHE A 16 -32.91 11.25 0.55
CA PHE A 16 -31.63 10.61 0.23
C PHE A 16 -31.91 9.57 -0.86
N LEU A 17 -31.45 9.85 -2.07
CA LEU A 17 -31.29 8.83 -3.10
C LEU A 17 -30.21 7.88 -2.60
N VAL A 18 -30.63 6.73 -2.08
CA VAL A 18 -29.72 5.59 -1.89
C VAL A 18 -29.28 5.21 -3.30
N ALA A 19 -28.00 5.38 -3.61
CA ALA A 19 -27.44 4.82 -4.83
C ALA A 19 -27.72 3.31 -4.79
N GLU A 20 -28.45 2.79 -5.79
CA GLU A 20 -28.54 1.35 -5.99
C GLU A 20 -27.10 0.84 -6.11
N ALA A 21 -26.66 0.03 -5.15
CA ALA A 21 -25.40 -0.67 -5.26
C ALA A 21 -25.45 -1.46 -6.58
N ALA A 22 -24.49 -1.21 -7.47
CA ALA A 22 -24.39 -1.95 -8.72
C ALA A 22 -24.41 -3.44 -8.38
N ALA A 23 -25.38 -4.17 -8.94
CA ALA A 23 -25.55 -5.58 -8.66
C ALA A 23 -24.31 -6.33 -9.18
N GLY A 24 -23.45 -6.78 -8.26
CA GLY A 24 -22.20 -7.46 -8.60
C GLY A 24 -22.43 -8.70 -9.48
N LEU A 25 -21.36 -9.17 -10.11
CA LEU A 25 -21.31 -10.32 -11.02
C LEU A 25 -22.17 -11.52 -10.56
N CYS A 26 -22.13 -11.82 -9.26
CA CYS A 26 -22.78 -12.96 -8.62
C CYS A 26 -24.24 -12.73 -8.21
N ALA A 27 -24.76 -11.51 -8.34
CA ALA A 27 -26.18 -11.22 -8.19
C ALA A 27 -27.01 -11.79 -9.37
N LYS A 28 -26.38 -11.99 -10.53
CA LYS A 28 -27.04 -12.39 -11.78
C LYS A 28 -27.10 -13.91 -11.98
N ALA A 29 -26.16 -14.65 -11.40
CA ALA A 29 -26.08 -16.11 -11.52
C ALA A 29 -25.27 -16.71 -10.37
N ASP A 30 -25.61 -17.95 -9.97
CA ASP A 30 -24.86 -18.70 -8.97
C ASP A 30 -23.53 -19.26 -9.51
N THR A 31 -23.40 -19.31 -10.84
CA THR A 31 -22.18 -19.72 -11.56
C THR A 31 -21.87 -18.72 -12.67
N VAL A 32 -20.61 -18.30 -12.78
CA VAL A 32 -20.16 -17.33 -13.78
C VAL A 32 -18.91 -17.82 -14.51
N GLU A 33 -18.91 -17.70 -15.84
CA GLU A 33 -17.77 -18.05 -16.71
C GLU A 33 -16.99 -16.80 -17.10
N ARG A 34 -15.66 -16.82 -16.96
CA ARG A 34 -14.75 -15.73 -17.37
C ARG A 34 -13.45 -16.26 -17.97
N ASP A 35 -12.70 -15.42 -18.66
CA ASP A 35 -11.35 -15.78 -19.11
C ASP A 35 -10.38 -15.74 -17.92
N VAL A 36 -10.49 -14.71 -17.08
CA VAL A 36 -9.62 -14.50 -15.93
C VAL A 36 -10.43 -14.10 -14.69
N VAL A 37 -10.14 -14.71 -13.55
CA VAL A 37 -10.57 -14.23 -12.24
C VAL A 37 -9.39 -13.56 -11.53
N VAL A 38 -9.59 -12.34 -11.05
CA VAL A 38 -8.61 -11.53 -10.33
C VAL A 38 -9.04 -11.40 -8.88
N ILE A 39 -8.14 -11.71 -7.95
CA ILE A 39 -8.41 -11.62 -6.51
C ILE A 39 -7.69 -10.39 -5.95
N GLY A 40 -8.47 -9.41 -5.47
CA GLY A 40 -8.00 -8.15 -4.88
C GLY A 40 -8.08 -6.98 -5.85
N GLY A 41 -8.88 -5.97 -5.50
CA GLY A 41 -9.14 -4.73 -6.24
C GLY A 41 -8.20 -3.57 -5.91
N GLY A 42 -7.02 -3.85 -5.35
CA GLY A 42 -5.96 -2.86 -5.12
C GLY A 42 -5.27 -2.40 -6.42
N ALA A 43 -4.21 -1.60 -6.30
CA ALA A 43 -3.47 -1.03 -7.45
C ALA A 43 -3.12 -2.06 -8.53
N ALA A 44 -2.62 -3.23 -8.13
CA ALA A 44 -2.24 -4.30 -9.05
C ALA A 44 -3.46 -4.95 -9.73
N GLY A 45 -4.49 -5.34 -8.97
CA GLY A 45 -5.65 -6.05 -9.53
C GLY A 45 -6.58 -5.15 -10.34
N ALA A 46 -6.80 -3.90 -9.91
CA ALA A 46 -7.57 -2.90 -10.65
C ALA A 46 -6.93 -2.62 -12.02
N HIS A 47 -5.62 -2.38 -12.06
CA HIS A 47 -4.89 -2.24 -13.33
C HIS A 47 -4.99 -3.50 -14.18
N ALA A 48 -4.81 -4.69 -13.59
CA ALA A 48 -4.89 -5.94 -14.33
C ALA A 48 -6.27 -6.16 -14.96
N ALA A 49 -7.35 -5.89 -14.23
CA ALA A 49 -8.71 -6.02 -14.75
C ALA A 49 -8.98 -5.10 -15.95
N VAL A 50 -8.54 -3.82 -15.87
CA VAL A 50 -8.64 -2.88 -16.99
C VAL A 50 -7.81 -3.34 -18.18
N TRP A 51 -6.55 -3.72 -17.94
CA TRP A 51 -5.65 -4.22 -18.99
C TRP A 51 -6.25 -5.43 -19.71
N LEU A 52 -6.80 -6.39 -18.96
CA LEU A 52 -7.43 -7.60 -19.51
C LEU A 52 -8.65 -7.27 -20.37
N ARG A 53 -9.49 -6.31 -19.95
CA ARG A 53 -10.62 -5.80 -20.74
C ARG A 53 -10.17 -5.14 -22.03
N ASP A 54 -9.15 -4.29 -21.97
CA ASP A 54 -8.57 -3.62 -23.15
C ASP A 54 -7.96 -4.64 -24.13
N HIS A 55 -7.60 -5.84 -23.67
CA HIS A 55 -7.12 -6.96 -24.48
C HIS A 55 -8.21 -8.00 -24.82
N GLY A 56 -9.49 -7.61 -24.73
CA GLY A 56 -10.63 -8.40 -25.17
C GLY A 56 -10.94 -9.62 -24.31
N LYS A 57 -10.43 -9.67 -23.06
CA LYS A 57 -10.73 -10.75 -22.11
C LYS A 57 -11.91 -10.42 -21.22
N THR A 58 -12.66 -11.44 -20.85
CA THR A 58 -13.71 -11.35 -19.81
C THR A 58 -13.10 -11.54 -18.43
N VAL A 59 -13.46 -10.67 -17.50
CA VAL A 59 -12.85 -10.63 -16.16
C VAL A 59 -13.92 -10.76 -15.08
N ALA A 60 -13.57 -11.41 -13.98
CA ALA A 60 -14.22 -11.20 -12.70
C ALA A 60 -13.18 -10.67 -11.71
N LEU A 61 -13.40 -9.49 -11.15
CA LEU A 61 -12.58 -8.91 -10.10
C LEU A 61 -13.28 -9.07 -8.76
N VAL A 62 -12.69 -9.83 -7.84
CA VAL A 62 -13.25 -10.07 -6.50
C VAL A 62 -12.54 -9.17 -5.50
N GLU A 63 -13.29 -8.29 -4.82
CA GLU A 63 -12.78 -7.35 -3.82
C GLU A 63 -13.53 -7.51 -2.50
N LYS A 64 -12.76 -7.58 -1.41
CA LYS A 64 -13.28 -7.82 -0.05
C LYS A 64 -13.99 -6.60 0.52
N LYS A 65 -13.55 -5.39 0.16
CA LYS A 65 -14.17 -4.12 0.53
C LYS A 65 -15.31 -3.78 -0.42
N ASP A 66 -16.08 -2.77 -0.05
CA ASP A 66 -17.13 -2.15 -0.86
C ASP A 66 -16.57 -1.14 -1.89
N THR A 67 -15.25 -1.02 -2.01
CA THR A 67 -14.57 -0.11 -2.94
C THR A 67 -13.24 -0.70 -3.44
N LEU A 68 -12.77 -0.21 -4.59
CA LEU A 68 -11.45 -0.52 -5.16
C LEU A 68 -10.34 0.36 -4.54
N GLY A 69 -9.08 0.09 -4.90
CA GLY A 69 -7.94 0.95 -4.59
C GLY A 69 -7.03 0.46 -3.46
N GLY A 70 -7.47 -0.54 -2.68
CA GLY A 70 -6.62 -1.24 -1.70
C GLY A 70 -6.08 -0.32 -0.61
N HIS A 71 -4.77 -0.01 -0.66
CA HIS A 71 -4.11 0.91 0.26
C HIS A 71 -4.32 2.40 -0.07
N THR A 72 -4.96 2.72 -1.20
CA THR A 72 -5.31 4.10 -1.56
C THR A 72 -6.59 4.52 -0.85
N ALA A 73 -6.52 4.64 0.48
CA ALA A 73 -7.63 5.07 1.30
C ALA A 73 -7.76 6.60 1.27
N VAL A 74 -8.99 7.08 1.36
CA VAL A 74 -9.32 8.50 1.41
C VAL A 74 -10.26 8.77 2.58
N TYR A 75 -10.04 9.88 3.25
CA TYR A 75 -10.94 10.42 4.26
C TYR A 75 -11.48 11.75 3.77
N HIS A 76 -12.80 11.91 3.78
CA HIS A 76 -13.45 13.18 3.48
C HIS A 76 -13.74 13.90 4.78
N ASP A 77 -13.08 15.03 5.02
CA ASP A 77 -13.33 15.84 6.21
C ASP A 77 -14.78 16.36 6.21
N PRO A 78 -15.64 15.98 7.17
CA PRO A 78 -17.02 16.42 7.21
C PRO A 78 -17.18 17.94 7.34
N ALA A 79 -16.17 18.65 7.86
CA ALA A 79 -16.22 20.09 8.04
C ALA A 79 -15.95 20.86 6.74
N THR A 80 -15.03 20.37 5.90
CA THR A 80 -14.58 21.09 4.69
C THR A 80 -14.95 20.40 3.38
N GLY A 81 -15.28 19.10 3.41
CA GLY A 81 -15.44 18.24 2.25
C GLY A 81 -14.12 17.86 1.56
N THR A 82 -12.98 18.34 2.07
CA THR A 82 -11.66 18.10 1.49
C THR A 82 -11.29 16.62 1.56
N PRO A 83 -10.91 15.98 0.45
CA PRO A 83 -10.35 14.63 0.48
C PRO A 83 -8.92 14.65 1.02
N ILE A 84 -8.63 13.74 1.95
CA ILE A 84 -7.32 13.54 2.56
C ILE A 84 -6.89 12.11 2.28
N ASN A 85 -5.75 11.94 1.60
CA ASN A 85 -5.21 10.60 1.38
C ASN A 85 -4.69 10.00 2.70
N VAL A 86 -5.06 8.75 2.96
CA VAL A 86 -4.67 7.99 4.15
C VAL A 86 -3.79 6.82 3.69
N GLY A 87 -2.50 6.92 3.97
CA GLY A 87 -1.49 5.97 3.49
C GLY A 87 -0.78 6.46 2.23
N VAL A 88 -1.28 6.08 1.04
CA VAL A 88 -0.66 6.43 -0.24
C VAL A 88 -0.82 7.93 -0.52
N GLN A 89 0.27 8.66 -0.72
CA GLN A 89 0.24 10.13 -0.86
C GLN A 89 0.42 10.64 -2.30
N ALA A 90 1.10 9.88 -3.16
CA ALA A 90 1.27 10.22 -4.58
C ALA A 90 1.67 9.01 -5.43
N TRP A 91 1.55 9.13 -6.75
CA TRP A 91 2.13 8.21 -7.71
C TRP A 91 3.54 8.65 -8.10
N MET A 92 4.55 7.84 -7.77
CA MET A 92 5.93 8.13 -8.14
C MET A 92 6.14 7.84 -9.63
N GLU A 93 6.80 8.75 -10.33
CA GLU A 93 7.13 8.58 -11.75
C GLU A 93 7.97 7.32 -11.96
N TYR A 94 7.45 6.42 -12.80
CA TYR A 94 8.17 5.23 -13.20
C TYR A 94 7.76 4.84 -14.61
N LYS A 95 8.68 5.04 -15.58
CA LYS A 95 8.42 4.86 -17.02
C LYS A 95 7.13 5.60 -17.44
N ASP A 96 6.39 5.04 -18.37
CA ASP A 96 5.17 5.64 -18.94
C ASP A 96 3.90 5.27 -18.16
N THR A 97 4.01 4.86 -16.90
CA THR A 97 2.89 4.27 -16.13
C THR A 97 1.77 5.27 -15.78
N PHE A 98 1.99 6.57 -15.95
CA PHE A 98 0.93 7.57 -15.91
C PHE A 98 -0.06 7.47 -17.09
N ASP A 99 0.27 6.71 -18.14
CA ASP A 99 -0.66 6.39 -19.23
C ASP A 99 -1.89 5.65 -18.72
N PHE A 100 -1.76 4.80 -17.69
CA PHE A 100 -2.92 4.15 -17.06
C PHE A 100 -3.86 5.17 -16.39
N VAL A 101 -3.30 6.14 -15.67
CA VAL A 101 -4.07 7.22 -15.03
C VAL A 101 -4.80 8.06 -16.10
N THR A 102 -4.09 8.39 -17.17
CA THR A 102 -4.64 9.12 -18.33
C THR A 102 -5.72 8.32 -19.06
N ARG A 103 -5.53 7.01 -19.24
CA ARG A 103 -6.50 6.07 -19.84
C ARG A 103 -7.82 6.04 -19.07
N MET A 104 -7.78 6.29 -17.76
CA MET A 104 -8.96 6.40 -16.90
C MET A 104 -9.52 7.82 -16.79
N GLY A 105 -8.96 8.76 -17.56
CA GLY A 105 -9.43 10.15 -17.61
C GLY A 105 -9.16 10.93 -16.33
N VAL A 106 -8.15 10.51 -15.55
CA VAL A 106 -7.67 11.23 -14.36
C VAL A 106 -6.41 12.00 -14.73
N SER A 107 -6.28 13.22 -14.21
CA SER A 107 -5.11 14.05 -14.46
C SER A 107 -4.00 13.77 -13.45
N THR A 108 -2.75 13.96 -13.85
CA THR A 108 -1.55 13.83 -13.00
C THR A 108 -0.85 15.18 -12.75
N ASN A 109 -1.48 16.29 -13.14
CA ASN A 109 -0.90 17.64 -13.08
C ASN A 109 -1.17 18.38 -11.77
N GLY A 110 -1.71 17.71 -10.75
CA GLY A 110 -1.82 18.25 -9.41
C GLY A 110 -0.46 18.38 -8.73
N SER A 111 -0.46 18.82 -7.49
CA SER A 111 0.76 18.94 -6.69
C SER A 111 0.50 18.41 -5.29
N MET A 112 1.45 17.62 -4.77
CA MET A 112 1.43 17.29 -3.35
C MET A 112 1.51 18.59 -2.54
N HIS A 113 0.69 18.67 -1.50
CA HIS A 113 0.73 19.77 -0.54
C HIS A 113 1.27 19.25 0.79
N PHE A 114 2.37 19.86 1.26
CA PHE A 114 2.92 19.59 2.58
C PHE A 114 2.98 20.87 3.39
N ALA A 115 2.40 20.82 4.59
CA ALA A 115 2.47 21.90 5.55
C ALA A 115 3.93 22.18 5.96
N ALA A 116 4.27 23.46 6.15
CA ALA A 116 5.50 23.83 6.84
C ALA A 116 5.31 23.59 8.35
N LEU A 117 5.83 22.46 8.84
CA LEU A 117 5.64 22.03 10.22
C LEU A 117 6.87 22.31 11.09
N THR A 118 6.62 22.62 12.37
CA THR A 118 7.68 22.64 13.40
C THR A 118 7.92 21.22 13.87
N SER A 119 9.12 20.68 13.63
CA SER A 119 9.48 19.33 14.10
C SER A 119 9.71 19.30 15.61
N GLN A 120 9.21 18.25 16.25
CA GLN A 120 9.45 17.88 17.64
C GLN A 120 9.88 16.42 17.69
N TYR A 121 10.98 16.15 18.41
CA TYR A 121 11.55 14.81 18.55
C TYR A 121 11.21 14.29 19.94
N VAL A 122 10.36 13.28 20.00
CA VAL A 122 9.73 12.81 21.24
C VAL A 122 9.93 11.31 21.33
N ASP A 123 10.32 10.83 22.50
CA ASP A 123 10.24 9.41 22.80
C ASP A 123 8.78 9.05 23.07
N PHE A 124 8.15 8.34 22.14
CA PHE A 124 6.73 8.02 22.24
C PHE A 124 6.41 7.04 23.37
N GLN A 125 7.40 6.32 23.92
CA GLN A 125 7.18 5.46 25.08
C GLN A 125 6.97 6.28 26.37
N THR A 126 7.65 7.42 26.48
CA THR A 126 7.62 8.27 27.67
C THR A 126 6.82 9.55 27.48
N GLY A 127 6.50 9.92 26.23
CA GLY A 127 5.86 11.18 25.86
C GLY A 127 6.75 12.42 26.09
N ARG A 128 8.06 12.24 26.26
CA ARG A 128 9.01 13.31 26.59
C ARG A 128 9.87 13.71 25.38
N PRO A 129 10.21 15.00 25.23
CA PRO A 129 11.21 15.41 24.24
C PRO A 129 12.55 14.70 24.45
N VAL A 130 13.25 14.42 23.35
CA VAL A 130 14.62 13.89 23.39
C VAL A 130 15.61 15.05 23.39
N ASP A 131 16.14 15.37 24.56
CA ASP A 131 17.07 16.49 24.74
C ASP A 131 18.37 16.28 23.95
N GLY A 132 18.78 17.32 23.21
CA GLY A 132 20.05 17.33 22.49
C GLY A 132 20.07 16.57 21.17
N TYR A 133 18.94 16.00 20.71
CA TYR A 133 18.85 15.44 19.37
C TYR A 133 18.98 16.54 18.31
N VAL A 134 19.75 16.25 17.26
CA VAL A 134 20.05 17.09 16.12
C VAL A 134 19.74 16.28 14.86
N ALA A 135 18.73 16.70 14.12
CA ALA A 135 18.40 16.10 12.83
C ALA A 135 19.51 16.34 11.79
N PRO A 136 19.63 15.48 10.76
CA PRO A 136 20.60 15.69 9.70
C PRO A 136 20.35 17.01 8.98
N ALA A 137 21.40 17.81 8.79
CA ALA A 137 21.33 19.01 7.96
C ALA A 137 20.92 18.63 6.52
N ASP A 138 20.15 19.50 5.85
CA ASP A 138 19.60 19.20 4.53
C ASP A 138 20.68 18.82 3.51
N ALA A 139 21.81 19.53 3.50
CA ALA A 139 22.93 19.21 2.61
C ALA A 139 23.47 17.79 2.82
N ALA A 140 23.61 17.35 4.07
CA ALA A 140 24.09 16.00 4.40
C ALA A 140 23.03 14.93 4.05
N LYS A 141 21.76 15.20 4.36
CA LYS A 141 20.63 14.34 4.01
C LYS A 141 20.53 14.12 2.50
N PHE A 142 20.52 15.19 1.70
CA PHE A 142 20.41 15.07 0.24
C PHE A 142 21.65 14.44 -0.40
N ALA A 143 22.85 14.69 0.13
CA ALA A 143 24.06 14.00 -0.33
C ALA A 143 23.97 12.48 -0.05
N ALA A 144 23.54 12.08 1.15
CA ALA A 144 23.36 10.67 1.50
C ALA A 144 22.23 10.00 0.68
N LEU A 145 21.12 10.71 0.44
CA LEU A 145 20.05 10.23 -0.43
C LEU A 145 20.51 10.05 -1.87
N GLN A 146 21.41 10.92 -2.36
CA GLN A 146 21.99 10.75 -3.68
C GLN A 146 22.82 9.46 -3.77
N VAL A 147 23.66 9.17 -2.77
CA VAL A 147 24.43 7.93 -2.72
C VAL A 147 23.51 6.71 -2.65
N TYR A 148 22.41 6.80 -1.87
CA TYR A 148 21.40 5.74 -1.83
C TYR A 148 20.69 5.58 -3.18
N LEU A 149 20.36 6.67 -3.88
CA LEU A 149 19.80 6.63 -5.23
C LEU A 149 20.75 5.95 -6.20
N ASP A 150 22.03 6.34 -6.23
CA ASP A 150 23.04 5.75 -7.12
C ASP A 150 23.13 4.22 -6.92
N ALA A 151 23.00 3.76 -5.67
CA ALA A 151 22.92 2.33 -5.37
C ALA A 151 21.60 1.68 -5.83
N CYS A 152 20.45 2.35 -5.65
CA CYS A 152 19.18 1.85 -6.16
C CYS A 152 19.20 1.71 -7.68
N GLU A 153 19.70 2.72 -8.40
CA GLU A 153 19.79 2.73 -9.87
C GLU A 153 20.72 1.63 -10.40
N LYS A 154 21.81 1.35 -9.68
CA LYS A 154 22.72 0.24 -10.00
C LYS A 154 22.02 -1.13 -10.00
N TYR A 155 21.01 -1.32 -9.15
CA TYR A 155 20.30 -2.60 -8.99
C TYR A 155 18.86 -2.56 -9.51
N GLU A 156 18.42 -1.43 -10.09
CA GLU A 156 17.02 -1.19 -10.44
C GLU A 156 16.49 -2.26 -11.39
N ASP A 157 17.26 -2.61 -12.43
CA ASP A 157 16.89 -3.64 -13.41
C ASP A 157 16.72 -5.04 -12.79
N MET A 158 17.34 -5.32 -11.63
CA MET A 158 17.20 -6.60 -10.92
C MET A 158 15.95 -6.64 -10.04
N LEU A 159 15.45 -5.48 -9.61
CA LEU A 159 14.37 -5.36 -8.62
C LEU A 159 13.06 -4.87 -9.24
N LEU A 160 13.12 -4.04 -10.28
CA LEU A 160 11.98 -3.38 -10.92
C LEU A 160 11.93 -3.68 -12.43
N PRO A 161 10.73 -3.81 -13.04
CA PRO A 161 9.42 -3.74 -12.39
C PRO A 161 9.09 -5.02 -11.61
N GLY A 162 9.96 -6.02 -11.60
CA GLY A 162 9.88 -7.20 -10.76
C GLY A 162 11.17 -8.02 -10.89
N PHE A 163 11.26 -9.14 -10.20
CA PHE A 163 12.51 -9.90 -10.07
C PHE A 163 12.96 -10.69 -11.32
N PHE A 164 12.44 -10.37 -12.51
CA PHE A 164 12.68 -11.12 -13.75
C PHE A 164 14.15 -11.22 -14.14
N LYS A 165 14.98 -10.22 -13.78
CA LYS A 165 16.43 -10.22 -14.01
C LYS A 165 17.23 -10.44 -12.71
N PHE A 166 16.59 -10.92 -11.65
CA PHE A 166 17.27 -11.13 -10.37
C PHE A 166 18.30 -12.26 -10.48
N PRO A 167 19.55 -12.06 -10.01
CA PRO A 167 20.62 -13.03 -10.20
C PRO A 167 20.35 -14.38 -9.51
N PRO A 168 20.86 -15.50 -10.08
CA PRO A 168 20.79 -16.80 -9.44
C PRO A 168 21.66 -16.88 -8.17
N PRO A 169 21.50 -17.93 -7.35
CA PRO A 169 22.38 -18.23 -6.22
C PRO A 169 23.86 -18.11 -6.56
N GLY A 170 24.63 -17.47 -5.68
CA GLY A 170 26.07 -17.22 -5.87
C GLY A 170 26.42 -16.05 -6.78
N GLN A 171 25.43 -15.42 -7.45
CA GLN A 171 25.64 -14.22 -8.28
C GLN A 171 24.91 -12.99 -7.73
N ILE A 172 24.17 -13.12 -6.63
CA ILE A 172 23.46 -12.00 -6.01
C ILE A 172 24.51 -11.06 -5.38
N PRO A 173 24.51 -9.75 -5.73
CA PRO A 173 25.42 -8.77 -5.13
C PRO A 173 25.30 -8.75 -3.60
N GLU A 174 26.42 -8.74 -2.88
CA GLU A 174 26.41 -8.72 -1.42
C GLU A 174 25.70 -7.48 -0.86
N ASP A 175 25.77 -6.34 -1.56
CA ASP A 175 25.03 -5.12 -1.21
C ASP A 175 23.52 -5.34 -1.12
N LEU A 176 22.93 -6.27 -1.88
CA LEU A 176 21.50 -6.58 -1.80
C LEU A 176 21.16 -7.52 -0.64
N LEU A 177 22.15 -8.30 -0.19
CA LEU A 177 22.00 -9.37 0.80
C LEU A 177 22.30 -8.91 2.22
N MET A 178 23.24 -7.98 2.38
CA MET A 178 23.69 -7.53 3.70
C MET A 178 22.57 -6.80 4.45
N PRO A 179 22.57 -6.86 5.79
CA PRO A 179 21.69 -6.04 6.62
C PRO A 179 21.79 -4.56 6.21
N PHE A 180 20.66 -3.86 6.18
CA PHE A 180 20.64 -2.46 5.77
C PHE A 180 21.51 -1.57 6.65
N GLY A 181 21.65 -1.85 7.95
CA GLY A 181 22.57 -1.13 8.83
C GLY A 181 24.03 -1.25 8.40
N ASP A 182 24.44 -2.43 7.92
CA ASP A 182 25.79 -2.64 7.39
C ASP A 182 25.96 -1.89 6.06
N PHE A 183 24.93 -1.86 5.22
CA PHE A 183 24.91 -1.05 4.00
C PHE A 183 25.03 0.45 4.30
N VAL A 184 24.29 0.94 5.31
CA VAL A 184 24.34 2.33 5.78
C VAL A 184 25.74 2.71 6.24
N ALA A 185 26.38 1.84 7.02
CA ALA A 185 27.75 2.04 7.48
C ALA A 185 28.76 2.00 6.34
N LYS A 186 28.65 1.01 5.44
CA LYS A 186 29.53 0.81 4.29
C LYS A 186 29.55 2.01 3.34
N HIS A 187 28.39 2.59 3.08
CA HIS A 187 28.22 3.69 2.12
C HIS A 187 28.18 5.07 2.78
N ASN A 188 28.29 5.15 4.11
CA ASN A 188 28.25 6.39 4.89
C ASN A 188 26.98 7.23 4.62
N ILE A 189 25.81 6.58 4.61
CA ILE A 189 24.52 7.21 4.28
C ILE A 189 23.58 7.37 5.49
N SER A 190 24.10 7.36 6.71
CA SER A 190 23.26 7.47 7.93
C SER A 190 22.36 8.71 7.91
N ALA A 191 22.81 9.82 7.32
CA ALA A 191 22.02 11.05 7.19
C ALA A 191 20.76 10.92 6.31
N ALA A 192 20.66 9.89 5.46
CA ALA A 192 19.46 9.61 4.67
C ALA A 192 18.41 8.81 5.45
N VAL A 193 18.82 8.06 6.47
CA VAL A 193 17.98 7.08 7.18
C VAL A 193 16.71 7.72 7.77
N PRO A 194 16.75 8.90 8.41
CA PRO A 194 15.52 9.52 8.93
C PRO A 194 14.51 9.85 7.84
N GLN A 195 14.96 10.26 6.65
CA GLN A 195 14.07 10.56 5.52
C GLN A 195 13.45 9.29 4.95
N LEU A 196 14.24 8.20 4.82
CA LEU A 196 13.75 6.91 4.34
C LEU A 196 12.72 6.31 5.31
N TRP A 197 13.00 6.38 6.61
CA TRP A 197 12.07 5.97 7.67
C TRP A 197 10.76 6.74 7.59
N GLN A 198 10.84 8.08 7.55
CA GLN A 198 9.65 8.95 7.53
C GLN A 198 8.80 8.84 6.26
N SER A 199 9.36 8.35 5.15
CA SER A 199 8.58 8.18 3.92
C SER A 199 7.86 6.85 3.86
N THR A 200 8.61 5.75 3.79
CA THR A 200 8.04 4.43 3.44
C THR A 200 8.72 3.26 4.13
N VAL A 201 9.97 3.42 4.60
CA VAL A 201 10.74 2.32 5.20
C VAL A 201 10.25 1.93 6.58
N GLN A 202 9.53 2.82 7.28
CA GLN A 202 8.90 2.49 8.57
C GLN A 202 8.05 1.22 8.50
N GLY A 203 7.30 1.03 7.41
CA GLY A 203 6.42 -0.13 7.24
C GLY A 203 7.17 -1.48 7.23
N VAL A 204 8.48 -1.49 7.01
CA VAL A 204 9.29 -2.72 7.05
C VAL A 204 9.44 -3.26 8.47
N GLY A 205 9.33 -2.42 9.50
CA GLY A 205 9.53 -2.82 10.89
C GLY A 205 11.01 -2.73 11.30
N ASP A 206 11.65 -3.86 11.60
CA ASP A 206 13.08 -3.92 11.95
C ASP A 206 14.00 -3.72 10.72
N PHE A 207 13.88 -2.55 10.11
CA PHE A 207 14.41 -2.26 8.78
C PHE A 207 15.94 -2.19 8.72
N MET A 208 16.62 -1.98 9.85
CA MET A 208 18.09 -1.95 9.90
C MET A 208 18.72 -3.35 9.80
N HIS A 209 17.96 -4.41 10.11
CA HIS A 209 18.48 -5.78 10.17
C HIS A 209 17.98 -6.69 9.04
N VAL A 210 17.13 -6.20 8.14
CA VAL A 210 16.69 -6.96 6.95
C VAL A 210 17.69 -6.81 5.80
N PRO A 211 17.71 -7.76 4.83
CA PRO A 211 18.49 -7.61 3.61
C PRO A 211 18.16 -6.30 2.89
N THR A 212 19.20 -5.59 2.45
CA THR A 212 19.09 -4.26 1.84
C THR A 212 18.14 -4.21 0.64
N MET A 213 18.00 -5.29 -0.14
CA MET A 213 17.04 -5.33 -1.25
C MET A 213 15.60 -5.03 -0.82
N TYR A 214 15.20 -5.39 0.41
CA TYR A 214 13.85 -5.11 0.92
C TYR A 214 13.67 -3.65 1.31
N ILE A 215 14.75 -2.96 1.66
CA ILE A 215 14.73 -1.51 1.85
C ILE A 215 14.66 -0.81 0.49
N MET A 216 15.38 -1.31 -0.51
CA MET A 216 15.24 -0.85 -1.90
C MET A 216 13.86 -1.16 -2.50
N GLN A 217 13.15 -2.19 -2.03
CA GLN A 217 11.73 -2.39 -2.39
C GLN A 217 10.80 -1.43 -1.64
N ALA A 218 11.07 -1.11 -0.38
CA ALA A 218 10.26 -0.18 0.40
C ALA A 218 10.48 1.28 -0.01
N SER A 219 11.67 1.64 -0.49
CA SER A 219 12.01 2.97 -1.01
C SER A 219 12.85 2.86 -2.28
N PRO A 220 12.24 2.43 -3.41
CA PRO A 220 12.94 2.18 -4.67
C PRO A 220 13.40 3.47 -5.36
N ALA A 221 14.18 3.33 -6.44
CA ALA A 221 14.69 4.46 -7.21
C ALA A 221 13.61 5.51 -7.57
N PRO A 222 12.38 5.15 -8.02
CA PRO A 222 11.30 6.12 -8.23
C PRO A 222 10.99 7.00 -7.01
N MET A 223 10.91 6.40 -5.82
CA MET A 223 10.67 7.13 -4.57
C MET A 223 11.82 8.08 -4.26
N VAL A 224 13.07 7.62 -4.38
CA VAL A 224 14.25 8.43 -4.05
C VAL A 224 14.46 9.55 -5.06
N ARG A 225 14.16 9.30 -6.36
CA ARG A 225 14.12 10.36 -7.39
C ARG A 225 13.13 11.45 -7.00
N ALA A 226 11.92 11.09 -6.57
CA ALA A 226 10.94 12.07 -6.11
C ALA A 226 11.42 12.87 -4.89
N LEU A 227 12.01 12.19 -3.88
CA LEU A 227 12.60 12.86 -2.71
C LEU A 227 13.71 13.86 -3.06
N LEU A 228 14.45 13.62 -4.15
CA LEU A 228 15.51 14.48 -4.65
C LEU A 228 15.02 15.52 -5.68
N GLY A 229 13.72 15.56 -5.98
CA GLY A 229 13.15 16.43 -7.03
C GLY A 229 13.61 16.08 -8.44
N LYS A 230 14.05 14.83 -8.66
CA LYS A 230 14.55 14.29 -9.94
C LYS A 230 13.52 13.48 -10.72
N GLY A 231 12.36 13.21 -10.13
CA GLY A 231 11.22 12.54 -10.77
C GLY A 231 9.92 13.09 -10.20
N ALA A 232 8.83 12.96 -10.95
CA ALA A 232 7.54 13.45 -10.50
C ALA A 232 6.96 12.59 -9.36
N ALA A 233 6.18 13.25 -8.51
CA ALA A 233 5.29 12.63 -7.55
C ALA A 233 3.89 13.21 -7.81
N ALA A 234 3.13 12.49 -8.62
CA ALA A 234 1.89 12.98 -9.20
C ALA A 234 0.69 12.74 -8.26
N VAL A 235 -0.22 13.69 -8.26
CA VAL A 235 -1.55 13.61 -7.68
C VAL A 235 -2.54 14.26 -8.67
N PRO A 236 -3.83 13.92 -8.64
CA PRO A 236 -4.81 14.68 -9.40
C PRO A 236 -5.01 16.09 -8.81
N PRO A 237 -5.55 17.05 -9.57
CA PRO A 237 -5.92 18.37 -9.06
C PRO A 237 -6.85 18.35 -7.86
N SER A 238 -7.69 17.31 -7.75
CA SER A 238 -8.55 17.07 -6.59
C SER A 238 -7.77 16.71 -5.33
N GLY A 239 -6.51 16.30 -5.47
CA GLY A 239 -5.67 15.74 -4.41
C GLY A 239 -5.97 14.28 -4.09
N SER A 240 -7.16 13.77 -4.42
CA SER A 240 -7.60 12.40 -4.07
C SER A 240 -7.06 11.38 -5.05
N LEU A 241 -6.14 10.53 -4.60
CA LEU A 241 -5.68 9.41 -5.42
C LEU A 241 -6.77 8.35 -5.64
N HIS A 242 -7.81 8.34 -4.81
CA HIS A 242 -8.93 7.42 -4.93
C HIS A 242 -9.75 7.68 -6.20
N GLU A 243 -9.69 8.89 -6.77
CA GLU A 243 -10.37 9.26 -8.02
C GLU A 243 -10.05 8.27 -9.16
N LEU A 244 -8.82 7.76 -9.24
CA LEU A 244 -8.45 6.74 -10.21
C LEU A 244 -9.32 5.49 -10.09
N TYR A 245 -9.55 5.02 -8.87
CA TYR A 245 -10.25 3.76 -8.63
C TYR A 245 -11.76 3.90 -8.78
N GLU A 246 -12.32 5.10 -8.56
CA GLU A 246 -13.69 5.43 -8.95
C GLU A 246 -13.87 5.29 -10.47
N ARG A 247 -12.94 5.84 -11.27
CA ARG A 247 -12.98 5.71 -12.73
C ARG A 247 -12.79 4.26 -13.21
N VAL A 248 -11.96 3.49 -12.51
CA VAL A 248 -11.79 2.05 -12.79
C VAL A 248 -13.09 1.29 -12.48
N ALA A 249 -13.73 1.59 -11.34
CA ALA A 249 -15.01 0.98 -10.97
C ALA A 249 -16.09 1.27 -12.01
N ASP A 250 -16.21 2.52 -12.47
CA ASP A 250 -17.15 2.92 -13.54
C ASP A 250 -16.89 2.16 -14.84
N PHE A 251 -15.61 1.99 -15.21
CA PHE A 251 -15.23 1.29 -16.44
C PHE A 251 -15.51 -0.23 -16.37
N LEU A 252 -15.24 -0.86 -15.23
CA LEU A 252 -15.43 -2.30 -15.04
C LEU A 252 -16.90 -2.67 -14.81
N GLY A 253 -17.67 -1.80 -14.15
CA GLY A 253 -19.08 -2.01 -13.84
C GLY A 253 -19.32 -3.37 -13.18
N ASP A 254 -20.19 -4.17 -13.80
CA ASP A 254 -20.62 -5.47 -13.28
C ASP A 254 -19.52 -6.56 -13.28
N ASP A 255 -18.33 -6.29 -13.85
CA ASP A 255 -17.20 -7.21 -13.78
C ASP A 255 -16.56 -7.24 -12.37
N VAL A 256 -16.95 -6.32 -11.47
CA VAL A 256 -16.49 -6.28 -10.08
C VAL A 256 -17.51 -6.91 -9.12
N GLN A 257 -17.02 -7.77 -8.24
CA GLN A 257 -17.76 -8.36 -7.14
C GLN A 257 -17.20 -7.84 -5.81
N TYR A 258 -17.83 -6.78 -5.30
CA TYR A 258 -17.47 -6.13 -4.03
C TYR A 258 -17.93 -6.92 -2.81
N SER A 259 -17.44 -6.52 -1.64
CA SER A 259 -17.81 -7.07 -0.33
C SER A 259 -17.71 -8.59 -0.31
N SER A 260 -16.75 -9.16 -1.03
CA SER A 260 -16.70 -10.58 -1.32
C SER A 260 -15.29 -11.14 -1.27
N GLN A 261 -15.15 -12.39 -0.87
CA GLN A 261 -13.86 -13.06 -0.77
C GLN A 261 -13.91 -14.48 -1.32
N ALA A 262 -12.79 -14.95 -1.86
CA ALA A 262 -12.63 -16.37 -2.16
C ALA A 262 -12.61 -17.18 -0.86
N VAL A 263 -13.33 -18.29 -0.82
CA VAL A 263 -13.41 -19.20 0.34
C VAL A 263 -12.98 -20.63 0.01
N ALA A 264 -13.01 -21.02 -1.26
CA ALA A 264 -12.46 -22.28 -1.75
C ALA A 264 -12.12 -22.16 -3.24
N SER A 265 -11.26 -23.05 -3.73
CA SER A 265 -11.03 -23.18 -5.17
C SER A 265 -10.56 -24.58 -5.56
N THR A 266 -10.69 -24.88 -6.84
CA THR A 266 -10.00 -25.98 -7.50
C THR A 266 -9.24 -25.44 -8.70
N ARG A 267 -8.01 -25.93 -8.91
CA ARG A 267 -7.08 -25.40 -9.92
C ARG A 267 -6.39 -26.54 -10.65
N THR A 268 -6.50 -26.59 -11.96
CA THR A 268 -5.82 -27.58 -12.81
C THR A 268 -5.22 -26.92 -14.05
N GLU A 269 -4.21 -27.55 -14.64
CA GLU A 269 -3.63 -27.08 -15.91
C GLU A 269 -4.57 -27.32 -17.10
N ALA A 270 -5.40 -28.36 -17.02
CA ALA A 270 -6.26 -28.80 -18.12
C ALA A 270 -7.60 -28.03 -18.18
N ASP A 271 -8.18 -27.73 -17.01
CA ASP A 271 -9.57 -27.26 -16.90
C ASP A 271 -9.66 -25.82 -16.37
N GLY A 272 -8.52 -25.17 -16.10
CA GLY A 272 -8.47 -23.83 -15.54
C GLY A 272 -8.71 -23.82 -14.03
N VAL A 273 -9.55 -22.88 -13.58
CA VAL A 273 -9.81 -22.63 -12.16
C VAL A 273 -11.30 -22.50 -11.89
N SER A 274 -11.72 -22.98 -10.72
CA SER A 274 -13.04 -22.73 -10.16
C SER A 274 -12.85 -22.09 -8.80
N VAL A 275 -13.39 -20.88 -8.58
CA VAL A 275 -13.26 -20.15 -7.32
C VAL A 275 -14.64 -19.94 -6.72
N VAL A 276 -14.84 -20.41 -5.49
CA VAL A 276 -16.05 -20.13 -4.72
C VAL A 276 -15.83 -18.81 -3.99
N VAL A 277 -16.70 -17.85 -4.28
CA VAL A 277 -16.71 -16.50 -3.71
C VAL A 277 -17.90 -16.38 -2.77
N GLN A 278 -17.68 -15.81 -1.60
CA GLN A 278 -18.70 -15.56 -0.59
C GLN A 278 -18.87 -14.05 -0.38
N SER A 279 -20.10 -13.57 -0.47
CA SER A 279 -20.48 -12.19 -0.15
C SER A 279 -20.63 -12.00 1.36
N SER A 280 -20.10 -10.90 1.91
CA SER A 280 -20.26 -10.51 3.31
C SER A 280 -21.56 -9.74 3.59
N VAL A 281 -22.27 -9.33 2.54
CA VAL A 281 -23.49 -8.50 2.63
C VAL A 281 -24.78 -9.24 2.23
N ASP A 282 -24.67 -10.38 1.55
CA ASP A 282 -25.83 -11.18 1.08
C ASP A 282 -26.03 -12.47 1.91
N ASP A 283 -26.08 -12.36 3.24
CA ASP A 283 -26.22 -13.51 4.16
C ASP A 283 -25.19 -14.64 3.94
N GLY A 284 -24.00 -14.30 3.42
CA GLY A 284 -22.99 -15.31 3.10
C GLY A 284 -23.26 -16.10 1.83
N LYS A 285 -24.09 -15.59 0.90
CA LYS A 285 -24.39 -16.26 -0.37
C LYS A 285 -23.09 -16.53 -1.14
N ASN A 286 -23.00 -17.77 -1.64
CA ASN A 286 -21.89 -18.22 -2.47
C ASN A 286 -22.20 -18.09 -3.95
N CYS A 287 -21.14 -17.89 -4.72
CA CYS A 287 -21.12 -17.86 -6.18
C CYS A 287 -19.86 -18.55 -6.67
N THR A 288 -19.96 -19.32 -7.74
CA THR A 288 -18.81 -20.01 -8.33
C THR A 288 -18.36 -19.31 -9.59
N ILE A 289 -17.09 -18.91 -9.66
CA ILE A 289 -16.48 -18.36 -10.86
C ILE A 289 -15.62 -19.44 -11.49
N HIS A 290 -15.98 -19.87 -12.69
CA HIS A 290 -15.12 -20.68 -13.55
C HIS A 290 -14.32 -19.75 -14.45
N ALA A 291 -13.00 -19.96 -14.50
CA ALA A 291 -12.13 -19.18 -15.34
C ALA A 291 -10.98 -19.99 -15.93
N LYS A 292 -10.42 -19.53 -17.05
CA LYS A 292 -9.23 -20.16 -17.64
C LYS A 292 -7.96 -19.83 -16.85
N ARG A 293 -7.94 -18.71 -16.12
CA ARG A 293 -6.77 -18.19 -15.39
C ARG A 293 -7.19 -17.60 -14.05
N LEU A 294 -6.38 -17.82 -13.03
CA LEU A 294 -6.44 -17.13 -11.73
C LEU A 294 -5.27 -16.14 -11.64
N LEU A 295 -5.56 -14.89 -11.32
CA LEU A 295 -4.56 -13.88 -10.99
C LEU A 295 -4.72 -13.47 -9.53
N ILE A 296 -3.74 -13.82 -8.70
CA ILE A 296 -3.67 -13.41 -7.30
C ILE A 296 -3.02 -12.02 -7.23
N ALA A 297 -3.77 -11.01 -6.79
CA ALA A 297 -3.30 -9.63 -6.61
C ALA A 297 -3.40 -9.16 -5.13
N ILE A 298 -3.51 -10.12 -4.21
CA ILE A 298 -3.44 -9.92 -2.75
C ILE A 298 -2.11 -10.46 -2.21
N GLU A 299 -1.69 -9.95 -1.06
CA GLU A 299 -0.47 -10.42 -0.39
C GLU A 299 -0.59 -11.91 -0.05
N PRO A 300 0.40 -12.76 -0.41
CA PRO A 300 0.29 -14.21 -0.31
C PRO A 300 0.59 -14.71 1.10
N THR A 301 -0.15 -14.20 2.08
CA THR A 301 -0.11 -14.66 3.48
C THR A 301 -0.78 -16.02 3.59
N ALA A 302 -0.44 -16.80 4.62
CA ALA A 302 -1.05 -18.11 4.84
C ALA A 302 -2.60 -18.04 4.94
N ALA A 303 -3.13 -16.99 5.58
CA ALA A 303 -4.57 -16.77 5.68
C ALA A 303 -5.21 -16.44 4.32
N ASN A 304 -4.57 -15.55 3.55
CA ASN A 304 -5.05 -15.17 2.22
C ASN A 304 -4.97 -16.35 1.23
N MET A 305 -3.98 -17.22 1.38
CA MET A 305 -3.77 -18.35 0.48
C MET A 305 -4.57 -19.62 0.84
N ALA A 306 -5.16 -19.69 2.03
CA ALA A 306 -5.93 -20.85 2.50
C ALA A 306 -7.06 -21.31 1.54
N PRO A 307 -7.81 -20.41 0.86
CA PRO A 307 -8.84 -20.81 -0.11
C PRO A 307 -8.30 -21.46 -1.39
N PHE A 308 -6.99 -21.35 -1.64
CA PHE A 308 -6.43 -21.60 -2.98
C PHE A 308 -5.86 -22.99 -3.19
N ASP A 309 -6.04 -23.94 -2.26
CA ASP A 309 -5.57 -25.33 -2.45
C ASP A 309 -4.12 -25.37 -2.95
N LEU A 310 -3.19 -24.75 -2.20
CA LEU A 310 -1.79 -24.66 -2.60
C LEU A 310 -1.16 -26.05 -2.70
N GLU A 311 -0.42 -26.30 -3.78
CA GLU A 311 0.41 -27.51 -3.85
C GLU A 311 1.65 -27.37 -2.93
N PRO A 312 2.38 -28.46 -2.64
CA PRO A 312 3.54 -28.41 -1.75
C PRO A 312 4.63 -27.43 -2.21
N ALA A 313 4.86 -27.29 -3.52
CA ALA A 313 5.84 -26.34 -4.06
C ALA A 313 5.42 -24.88 -3.87
N GLU A 314 4.13 -24.56 -4.03
CA GLU A 314 3.60 -23.23 -3.73
C GLU A 314 3.71 -22.93 -2.24
N SER A 315 3.32 -23.89 -1.39
CA SER A 315 3.36 -23.77 0.06
C SER A 315 4.79 -23.57 0.59
N ASP A 316 5.79 -24.28 0.05
CA ASP A 316 7.19 -24.13 0.45
C ASP A 316 7.74 -22.73 0.18
N VAL A 317 7.25 -22.06 -0.85
CA VAL A 317 7.66 -20.69 -1.19
C VAL A 317 6.86 -19.68 -0.39
N LEU A 318 5.53 -19.70 -0.50
CA LEU A 318 4.68 -18.62 0.02
C LEU A 318 4.72 -18.56 1.55
N ASN A 319 4.87 -19.70 2.24
CA ASN A 319 4.96 -19.73 3.71
C ASN A 319 6.30 -19.26 4.28
N ARG A 320 7.33 -19.01 3.45
CA ARG A 320 8.62 -18.45 3.91
C ARG A 320 8.60 -16.94 4.01
N LEU A 321 7.62 -16.28 3.38
CA LEU A 321 7.51 -14.83 3.40
C LEU A 321 7.12 -14.36 4.81
N GLY A 322 7.97 -13.52 5.40
CA GLY A 322 7.64 -12.71 6.57
C GLY A 322 7.04 -11.38 6.15
N TYR A 323 6.19 -10.82 6.99
CA TYR A 323 5.47 -9.57 6.72
C TYR A 323 5.54 -8.64 7.92
N THR A 324 5.21 -7.38 7.69
CA THR A 324 4.85 -6.43 8.75
C THR A 324 3.42 -5.96 8.48
N THR A 325 2.64 -5.74 9.53
CA THR A 325 1.29 -5.15 9.37
C THR A 325 1.42 -3.63 9.44
N VAL A 326 0.78 -2.92 8.52
CA VAL A 326 0.80 -1.46 8.47
C VAL A 326 -0.61 -0.92 8.68
N TYR A 327 -0.69 0.13 9.49
CA TYR A 327 -1.90 0.93 9.70
C TYR A 327 -1.57 2.36 9.34
N ALA A 328 -2.54 3.06 8.75
CA ALA A 328 -2.48 4.49 8.54
C ALA A 328 -3.77 5.13 9.02
N GLY A 329 -3.73 6.40 9.40
CA GLY A 329 -4.94 7.05 9.84
C GLY A 329 -4.78 8.51 10.13
N ILE A 330 -5.86 9.05 10.67
CA ILE A 330 -5.92 10.40 11.20
C ILE A 330 -6.26 10.30 12.67
N VAL A 331 -5.61 11.12 13.48
CA VAL A 331 -5.81 11.20 14.93
C VAL A 331 -6.09 12.64 15.33
N ARG A 332 -6.91 12.81 16.37
CA ARG A 332 -7.08 14.04 17.12
C ARG A 332 -6.76 13.78 18.59
N HIS A 333 -5.98 14.68 19.18
CA HIS A 333 -5.73 14.65 20.61
C HIS A 333 -5.31 16.04 21.12
N PRO A 334 -5.85 16.52 22.26
CA PRO A 334 -5.54 17.86 22.78
C PRO A 334 -4.06 18.12 23.11
N ALA A 335 -3.24 17.07 23.26
CA ALA A 335 -1.80 17.21 23.49
C ALA A 335 -1.01 17.54 22.20
N LEU A 336 -1.59 17.29 21.02
CA LEU A 336 -0.96 17.57 19.73
C LEU A 336 -1.22 19.02 19.33
N LYS A 337 -0.16 19.74 18.99
CA LYS A 337 -0.23 21.17 18.67
C LYS A 337 -0.32 21.38 17.17
N VAL A 338 -1.30 22.18 16.75
CA VAL A 338 -1.42 22.70 15.37
C VAL A 338 -0.09 23.26 14.89
N GLY A 339 0.25 22.99 13.63
CA GLY A 339 1.52 23.41 13.00
C GLY A 339 2.75 22.60 13.41
N THR A 340 2.58 21.45 14.08
CA THR A 340 3.67 20.63 14.61
C THR A 340 3.73 19.25 13.95
N SER A 341 4.95 18.77 13.75
CA SER A 341 5.25 17.38 13.42
C SER A 341 5.94 16.72 14.62
N TYR A 342 5.48 15.54 15.02
CA TYR A 342 6.06 14.79 16.14
C TYR A 342 6.70 13.52 15.59
N GLY A 343 8.02 13.40 15.64
CA GLY A 343 8.76 12.21 15.22
C GLY A 343 9.16 11.35 16.42
N ASN A 344 8.86 10.06 16.37
CA ASN A 344 9.27 9.10 17.38
C ASN A 344 10.80 8.95 17.36
N THR A 345 11.45 9.37 18.44
CA THR A 345 12.91 9.43 18.56
C THR A 345 13.31 8.79 19.88
N LEU A 346 14.22 7.83 19.83
CA LEU A 346 14.72 7.20 21.06
C LEU A 346 15.82 8.07 21.69
N PRO A 347 15.96 8.10 23.03
CA PRO A 347 17.02 8.84 23.70
C PRO A 347 18.44 8.50 23.21
N GLY A 348 18.67 7.23 22.83
CA GLY A 348 19.95 6.76 22.29
C GLY A 348 20.32 7.36 20.92
N ALA A 349 19.39 7.99 20.21
CA ALA A 349 19.65 8.67 18.95
C ALA A 349 20.36 10.04 19.14
N ALA A 350 20.36 10.60 20.36
CA ALA A 350 21.00 11.87 20.62
C ALA A 350 22.54 11.74 20.76
N PRO A 351 23.33 12.71 20.27
CA PRO A 351 22.87 13.91 19.59
C PRO A 351 22.57 13.71 18.10
N ALA A 352 23.18 12.74 17.43
CA ALA A 352 23.08 12.61 15.96
C ALA A 352 23.30 11.17 15.45
N ASP A 353 22.86 10.17 16.21
CA ASP A 353 22.82 8.78 15.73
C ASP A 353 21.50 8.50 15.03
N TYR A 354 21.56 8.41 13.71
CA TYR A 354 20.41 8.23 12.83
C TYR A 354 20.04 6.76 12.59
N THR A 355 20.64 5.83 13.33
CA THR A 355 20.47 4.38 13.15
C THR A 355 19.69 3.70 14.29
N VAL A 356 19.25 4.46 15.28
CA VAL A 356 18.56 3.98 16.48
C VAL A 356 17.05 4.19 16.36
N TYR A 357 16.28 3.09 16.33
CA TYR A 357 14.81 3.09 16.15
C TYR A 357 14.11 2.12 17.12
N PRO A 358 12.82 2.36 17.44
CA PRO A 358 12.05 1.46 18.30
C PRO A 358 11.89 0.07 17.66
N LEU A 359 12.10 -0.97 18.47
CA LEU A 359 11.87 -2.37 18.12
C LEU A 359 10.93 -3.04 19.16
N PRO A 360 9.83 -3.69 18.73
CA PRO A 360 9.28 -3.67 17.36
C PRO A 360 8.91 -2.25 16.95
N ALA A 361 8.88 -1.98 15.64
CA ALA A 361 8.48 -0.68 15.13
C ALA A 361 7.09 -0.28 15.65
N GLN A 362 6.90 1.01 15.86
CA GLN A 362 5.68 1.60 16.42
C GLN A 362 5.16 2.70 15.48
N VAL A 363 4.32 3.58 16.01
CA VAL A 363 4.02 4.86 15.35
C VAL A 363 5.32 5.64 15.18
N GLY A 364 5.61 6.04 13.94
CA GLY A 364 6.86 6.70 13.57
C GLY A 364 6.74 8.22 13.64
N ARG A 365 5.55 8.75 13.34
CA ARG A 365 5.32 10.19 13.26
C ARG A 365 3.82 10.55 13.36
N PHE A 366 3.55 11.74 13.89
CA PHE A 366 2.27 12.45 13.74
C PHE A 366 2.50 13.77 13.02
N ASP A 367 1.69 14.05 12.01
CA ASP A 367 1.79 15.28 11.22
C ASP A 367 0.51 16.06 11.19
N TYR A 368 0.57 17.31 11.62
CA TYR A 368 -0.55 18.21 11.49
C TYR A 368 -0.95 18.39 10.01
N LEU A 369 -2.25 18.22 9.76
CA LEU A 369 -2.87 18.44 8.46
C LEU A 369 -3.38 19.89 8.41
N ASP A 370 -2.65 20.78 7.74
CA ASP A 370 -2.91 22.23 7.72
C ASP A 370 -4.22 22.66 7.05
N MET A 371 -4.85 21.75 6.31
CA MET A 371 -6.19 21.92 5.77
C MET A 371 -7.31 21.60 6.78
N THR A 372 -6.95 21.26 8.02
CA THR A 372 -7.89 20.85 9.08
C THR A 372 -7.72 21.69 10.35
N SER A 373 -8.69 21.65 11.25
CA SER A 373 -8.60 22.37 12.53
C SER A 373 -7.56 21.79 13.50
N ASP A 374 -7.50 20.47 13.59
CA ASP A 374 -6.87 19.76 14.72
C ASP A 374 -6.50 18.30 14.40
N MET A 375 -6.48 17.91 13.12
CA MET A 375 -6.21 16.54 12.71
C MET A 375 -4.73 16.31 12.40
N PHE A 376 -4.26 15.10 12.69
CA PHE A 376 -2.88 14.67 12.43
C PHE A 376 -2.86 13.33 11.69
N SER A 377 -2.08 13.19 10.62
CA SER A 377 -1.86 11.89 9.99
C SER A 377 -0.83 11.06 10.74
N PHE A 378 -0.94 9.74 10.68
CA PHE A 378 0.07 8.82 11.18
C PHE A 378 0.18 7.55 10.31
N THR A 379 1.34 6.90 10.43
CA THR A 379 1.57 5.52 10.00
C THR A 379 2.12 4.73 11.18
N ALA A 380 1.66 3.49 11.34
CA ALA A 380 2.02 2.61 12.45
C ALA A 380 2.19 1.17 11.98
N THR A 381 2.97 0.39 12.74
CA THR A 381 3.12 -1.07 12.55
C THR A 381 2.51 -1.86 13.71
N ILE A 382 1.65 -1.20 14.49
CA ILE A 382 0.97 -1.74 15.67
C ILE A 382 -0.50 -1.29 15.63
N GLU A 383 -1.41 -2.19 15.99
CA GLU A 383 -2.84 -1.92 16.00
C GLU A 383 -3.23 -1.06 17.22
N ASP A 384 -2.73 -1.43 18.40
CA ASP A 384 -3.06 -0.75 19.66
C ASP A 384 -2.11 0.42 19.96
N MET A 385 -2.44 1.58 19.40
CA MET A 385 -1.73 2.83 19.66
C MET A 385 -1.94 3.38 21.08
N VAL A 386 -2.99 2.94 21.79
CA VAL A 386 -3.32 3.40 23.15
C VAL A 386 -2.50 2.62 24.18
N ALA A 387 -2.37 1.30 24.03
CA ALA A 387 -1.56 0.47 24.92
C ALA A 387 -0.05 0.79 24.86
N THR A 388 0.42 1.35 23.74
CA THR A 388 1.84 1.69 23.56
C THR A 388 2.24 3.04 24.14
N GLY A 389 1.32 3.75 24.79
CA GLY A 389 1.63 5.01 25.49
C GLY A 389 1.86 6.21 24.59
N VAL A 390 1.80 6.03 23.27
CA VAL A 390 1.89 7.08 22.24
C VAL A 390 0.85 8.19 22.46
N ALA A 391 -0.30 7.80 23.05
CA ALA A 391 -1.40 8.66 23.44
C ALA A 391 -1.41 9.08 24.91
N ASN A 392 -0.62 8.43 25.78
CA ASN A 392 -0.63 8.64 27.23
C ASN A 392 0.17 9.87 27.67
N GLY A 393 0.11 10.95 26.87
CA GLY A 393 0.48 12.26 27.35
C GLY A 393 -0.28 12.57 28.65
N SER A 394 0.27 13.45 29.48
CA SER A 394 -0.28 13.83 30.80
C SER A 394 -1.74 14.35 30.83
N ALA A 395 -2.42 14.40 29.69
CA ALA A 395 -3.82 14.79 29.56
C ALA A 395 -4.72 13.54 29.57
N GLN A 396 -5.66 13.47 30.51
CA GLN A 396 -6.66 12.39 30.66
C GLN A 396 -7.73 12.35 29.54
N ALA A 397 -7.44 12.88 28.35
CA ALA A 397 -8.40 12.97 27.24
C ALA A 397 -8.37 11.68 26.40
N PRO A 398 -9.52 11.21 25.88
CA PRO A 398 -9.55 10.11 24.95
C PRO A 398 -8.92 10.52 23.61
N VAL A 399 -8.24 9.58 22.96
CA VAL A 399 -7.77 9.71 21.58
C VAL A 399 -8.95 9.48 20.64
N GLU A 400 -9.12 10.36 19.68
CA GLU A 400 -10.10 10.19 18.61
C GLU A 400 -9.37 9.83 17.31
N PHE A 401 -9.87 8.82 16.61
CA PHE A 401 -9.39 8.43 15.29
C PHE A 401 -10.49 8.70 14.26
N PRO A 402 -10.51 9.88 13.60
CA PRO A 402 -11.46 10.16 12.53
C PRO A 402 -11.46 9.10 11.42
N VAL A 403 -10.30 8.49 11.17
CA VAL A 403 -10.14 7.32 10.29
C VAL A 403 -8.97 6.47 10.76
N PHE A 404 -9.14 5.16 10.68
CA PHE A 404 -8.10 4.17 10.93
C PHE A 404 -8.17 3.12 9.81
N ALA A 405 -7.21 3.17 8.89
CA ALA A 405 -7.11 2.29 7.74
C ALA A 405 -6.15 1.14 8.04
N ASP A 406 -6.69 -0.08 8.01
CA ASP A 406 -5.89 -1.30 7.98
C ASP A 406 -5.32 -1.49 6.56
N HIS A 407 -4.01 -1.32 6.42
CA HIS A 407 -3.28 -1.66 5.21
C HIS A 407 -2.78 -3.11 5.23
N GLY A 408 -3.04 -3.87 6.29
CA GLY A 408 -2.78 -5.29 6.38
C GLY A 408 -1.29 -5.63 6.34
N MET A 409 -1.01 -6.91 6.10
CA MET A 409 0.34 -7.42 5.93
C MET A 409 0.94 -6.88 4.63
N MET A 410 2.11 -6.27 4.70
CA MET A 410 2.88 -5.70 3.60
C MET A 410 4.37 -5.98 3.80
N HIS A 411 5.21 -5.48 2.89
CA HIS A 411 6.67 -5.58 2.95
C HIS A 411 7.16 -7.03 3.11
N SER A 412 6.61 -7.91 2.26
CA SER A 412 6.96 -9.32 2.23
C SER A 412 8.47 -9.51 2.05
N ARG A 413 9.08 -10.39 2.83
CA ARG A 413 10.54 -10.56 2.83
C ARG A 413 10.98 -11.93 3.32
N VAL A 414 12.18 -12.33 2.93
CA VAL A 414 12.88 -13.50 3.47
C VAL A 414 14.27 -13.12 3.98
N SER A 415 14.95 -14.06 4.63
CA SER A 415 16.32 -13.84 5.11
C SER A 415 17.33 -13.83 3.96
N ALA A 416 18.55 -13.34 4.25
CA ALA A 416 19.66 -13.40 3.31
C ALA A 416 20.08 -14.85 2.98
N GLU A 417 19.81 -15.81 3.87
CA GLU A 417 20.02 -17.24 3.66
C GLU A 417 19.05 -17.79 2.62
N GLU A 418 17.76 -17.46 2.72
CA GLU A 418 16.76 -17.85 1.73
C GLU A 418 17.05 -17.30 0.33
N LEU A 419 17.49 -16.03 0.26
CA LEU A 419 17.94 -15.42 -1.00
C LEU A 419 19.10 -16.21 -1.60
N ARG A 420 20.12 -16.56 -0.80
CA ARG A 420 21.25 -17.39 -1.25
C ARG A 420 20.81 -18.81 -1.64
N ALA A 421 19.78 -19.34 -1.00
CA ALA A 421 19.18 -20.62 -1.35
C ALA A 421 18.31 -20.56 -2.62
N GLY A 422 18.18 -19.40 -3.28
CA GLY A 422 17.44 -19.26 -4.54
C GLY A 422 15.94 -19.04 -4.36
N PHE A 423 15.52 -18.42 -3.26
CA PHE A 423 14.11 -18.11 -2.99
C PHE A 423 13.43 -17.40 -4.17
N ILE A 424 14.05 -16.35 -4.71
CA ILE A 424 13.48 -15.55 -5.81
C ILE A 424 13.23 -16.40 -7.06
N GLN A 425 14.15 -17.32 -7.40
CA GLN A 425 13.94 -18.21 -8.55
C GLN A 425 12.79 -19.20 -8.30
N ARG A 426 12.67 -19.73 -7.07
CA ARG A 426 11.51 -20.59 -6.72
C ARG A 426 10.21 -19.79 -6.79
N GLN A 427 10.20 -18.56 -6.29
CA GLN A 427 9.06 -17.64 -6.34
C GLN A 427 8.62 -17.35 -7.77
N LEU A 428 9.54 -16.99 -8.67
CA LEU A 428 9.22 -16.73 -10.07
C LEU A 428 8.75 -17.99 -10.80
N SER A 429 9.20 -19.18 -10.39
CA SER A 429 8.75 -20.44 -11.01
C SER A 429 7.30 -20.81 -10.68
N LEU A 430 6.63 -20.06 -9.78
CA LEU A 430 5.20 -20.22 -9.51
C LEU A 430 4.30 -19.70 -10.63
N GLN A 431 4.79 -18.80 -11.49
CA GLN A 431 3.98 -18.17 -12.53
C GLN A 431 3.44 -19.20 -13.54
N GLY A 432 2.13 -19.27 -13.67
CA GLY A 432 1.40 -20.14 -14.57
C GLY A 432 1.09 -21.53 -14.05
N ARG A 433 1.62 -21.92 -12.88
CA ARG A 433 1.35 -23.25 -12.31
C ARG A 433 -0.12 -23.38 -11.98
N ARG A 434 -0.73 -24.50 -12.41
CA ARG A 434 -2.14 -24.83 -12.22
C ARG A 434 -3.06 -23.67 -12.62
N SER A 435 -2.78 -23.09 -13.80
CA SER A 435 -3.52 -21.93 -14.29
C SER A 435 -3.54 -20.73 -13.33
N THR A 436 -2.48 -20.52 -12.54
CA THR A 436 -2.38 -19.45 -11.54
C THR A 436 -1.17 -18.56 -11.75
N TRP A 437 -1.38 -17.25 -11.68
CA TRP A 437 -0.35 -16.22 -11.73
C TRP A 437 -0.45 -15.32 -10.51
N TYR A 438 0.67 -14.71 -10.16
CA TYR A 438 0.78 -13.84 -8.99
C TYR A 438 1.28 -12.47 -9.41
N THR A 439 0.57 -11.43 -8.98
CA THR A 439 0.98 -10.03 -9.09
C THR A 439 0.95 -9.37 -7.72
N GLY A 440 1.23 -8.08 -7.65
CA GLY A 440 1.27 -7.35 -6.38
C GLY A 440 2.67 -7.26 -5.79
N ALA A 441 2.74 -6.63 -4.61
CA ALA A 441 4.00 -6.19 -4.02
C ALA A 441 4.94 -7.34 -3.66
N ALA A 442 4.45 -8.55 -3.37
CA ALA A 442 5.32 -9.69 -3.06
C ALA A 442 6.27 -10.09 -4.20
N PHE A 443 5.97 -9.72 -5.45
CA PHE A 443 6.79 -10.04 -6.63
C PHE A 443 7.58 -8.83 -7.15
N THR A 444 7.49 -7.69 -6.47
CA THR A 444 8.14 -6.44 -6.86
C THR A 444 8.23 -5.46 -5.66
N SER A 445 7.97 -4.17 -5.87
CA SER A 445 7.92 -3.10 -4.89
C SER A 445 6.50 -2.55 -4.78
N ALA A 446 6.09 -2.17 -3.56
CA ALA A 446 4.72 -1.78 -3.22
C ALA A 446 4.32 -0.35 -3.67
N PHE A 447 4.74 0.06 -4.87
CA PHE A 447 4.42 1.36 -5.46
C PHE A 447 3.47 1.18 -6.64
N SER A 448 2.35 1.90 -6.67
CA SER A 448 1.29 1.71 -7.67
C SER A 448 1.82 1.68 -9.11
N THR A 449 2.67 2.65 -9.48
CA THR A 449 3.28 2.72 -10.81
C THR A 449 4.21 1.55 -11.13
N VAL A 450 4.95 1.05 -10.15
CA VAL A 450 5.76 -0.17 -10.31
C VAL A 450 4.87 -1.40 -10.48
N LEU A 451 3.77 -1.50 -9.72
CA LEU A 451 2.81 -2.60 -9.81
C LEU A 451 2.13 -2.65 -11.19
N TRP A 452 1.79 -1.48 -11.74
CA TRP A 452 1.22 -1.36 -13.08
C TRP A 452 2.21 -1.80 -14.16
N GLU A 453 3.47 -1.38 -14.04
CA GLU A 453 4.50 -1.84 -14.97
C GLU A 453 4.80 -3.33 -14.83
N TYR A 454 4.76 -3.89 -13.61
CA TYR A 454 4.88 -5.33 -13.41
C TYR A 454 3.80 -6.09 -14.18
N ASN A 455 2.55 -5.61 -14.09
CA ASN A 455 1.45 -6.15 -14.87
C ASN A 455 1.66 -6.04 -16.38
N ASN A 456 2.21 -4.94 -16.89
CA ASN A 456 2.53 -4.80 -18.32
C ASN A 456 3.50 -5.88 -18.82
N VAL A 457 4.40 -6.36 -17.95
CA VAL A 457 5.31 -7.48 -18.25
C VAL A 457 4.62 -8.83 -18.08
N LEU A 458 3.84 -9.03 -17.02
CA LEU A 458 3.27 -10.33 -16.66
C LEU A 458 2.05 -10.72 -17.51
N LEU A 459 1.11 -9.80 -17.72
CA LEU A 459 -0.22 -10.11 -18.26
C LEU A 459 -0.22 -10.68 -19.70
N PRO A 460 0.72 -10.34 -20.60
CA PRO A 460 0.85 -11.03 -21.88
C PRO A 460 0.99 -12.55 -21.76
N ASP A 461 1.70 -13.03 -20.74
CA ASP A 461 1.85 -14.47 -20.47
C ASP A 461 0.59 -15.06 -19.82
N VAL A 462 -0.11 -14.30 -18.96
CA VAL A 462 -1.39 -14.73 -18.34
C VAL A 462 -2.41 -15.10 -19.42
N ILE A 463 -2.54 -14.27 -20.45
CA ILE A 463 -3.55 -14.46 -21.50
C ILE A 463 -3.08 -15.36 -22.65
N LYS A 464 -1.85 -15.89 -22.57
CA LYS A 464 -1.30 -16.73 -23.64
C LYS A 464 -2.16 -17.97 -23.84
N GLY A 465 -2.63 -18.14 -25.08
CA GLY A 465 -3.38 -19.31 -25.52
C GLY A 465 -4.86 -19.34 -25.12
N ILE A 466 -5.42 -18.24 -24.62
CA ILE A 466 -6.85 -18.16 -24.23
C ILE A 466 -7.63 -17.09 -24.96
#